data_AF-A0A844GBZ1-F1
#
_entry.id   AF-A0A844GBZ1-F1
#
_cell.length_a   1.000
_cell.length_b   1.000
_cell.length_c   1.000
_cell.angle_alpha   90.00
_cell.angle_beta   90.00
_cell.angle_gamma   90.00
#
_symmetry.space_group_name_H-M   'P 1'
#
loop_
_entity.id
_entity.type
_entity.pdbx_description
1 polymer ?
#
loop_
_entity_poly.entity_id
_entity_poly.type
_entity_poly.pdbx_seq_one_letter_code
_entity_poly.pdbx_strand_id
1 'polypeptide(L)'
;MKRGSGFTLLEVLVSILVVGIGLLALAATQGRSLKAAREAEMQGVAAIFSEQIADAMRANSSATINASGNVAEDWSGYVESSYNDHSSVPTTKCTATASDTACTSSDMAAYDLYKFKSGLASAFNGTTVRAIVCRDSSASSSISFDDDKLGGCTGGSKLMIRVAGKRRWKNRQTVLWAPMLSNNASATATNSRVYGYVVQFEP
;
A
#
# COMPACT_ATOMS: atom_id res chain seq x y z
N MET A 1 -20.78 30.20 62.72
CA MET A 1 -19.46 29.71 62.26
C MET A 1 -19.69 28.58 61.26
N LYS A 2 -19.39 28.78 59.97
CA LYS A 2 -19.57 27.73 58.94
C LYS A 2 -18.40 26.74 59.05
N ARG A 3 -18.67 25.49 59.42
CA ARG A 3 -17.68 24.41 59.45
C ARG A 3 -17.25 24.12 58.01
N GLY A 4 -15.95 24.21 57.73
CA GLY A 4 -15.39 23.83 56.43
C GLY A 4 -15.62 22.34 56.21
N SER A 5 -16.35 22.00 55.16
CA SER A 5 -16.48 20.62 54.67
C SER A 5 -15.13 20.18 54.12
N GLY A 6 -14.41 19.32 54.85
CA GLY A 6 -13.22 18.65 54.33
C GLY A 6 -13.62 17.62 53.26
N PHE A 7 -12.80 17.49 52.22
CA PHE A 7 -12.95 16.44 51.20
C PHE A 7 -13.00 15.06 51.86
N THR A 8 -13.98 14.25 51.45
CA THR A 8 -14.05 12.86 51.91
C THR A 8 -13.01 12.03 51.14
N LEU A 9 -12.34 11.07 51.80
CA LEU A 9 -11.36 10.18 51.14
C LEU A 9 -11.99 9.38 49.98
N LEU A 10 -13.31 9.14 50.06
CA LEU A 10 -14.10 8.48 49.03
C LEU A 10 -14.23 9.33 47.75
N GLU A 11 -14.34 10.66 47.88
CA GLU A 11 -14.46 11.58 46.75
C GLU A 11 -13.17 11.63 45.90
N VAL A 12 -12.01 11.58 46.56
CA VAL A 12 -10.71 11.49 45.86
C VAL A 12 -10.56 10.14 45.17
N LEU A 13 -10.99 9.04 45.80
CA LEU A 13 -10.92 7.70 45.21
C LEU A 13 -11.80 7.56 43.97
N VAL A 14 -13.03 8.10 44.02
CA VAL A 14 -13.93 8.15 42.85
C VAL A 14 -13.34 9.05 41.76
N SER A 15 -12.72 10.18 42.12
CA SER A 15 -12.08 11.08 41.14
C SER A 15 -10.95 10.38 40.38
N ILE A 16 -10.07 9.65 41.08
CA ILE A 16 -8.97 8.90 40.46
C ILE A 16 -9.52 7.79 39.56
N LEU A 17 -10.59 7.10 39.98
CA LEU A 17 -11.25 6.07 39.16
C LEU A 17 -11.78 6.65 37.85
N VAL A 18 -12.49 7.77 37.91
CA VAL A 18 -13.06 8.44 36.73
C VAL A 18 -11.94 8.92 35.79
N VAL A 19 -10.88 9.52 36.32
CA VAL A 19 -9.71 9.94 35.54
C VAL A 19 -9.00 8.75 34.89
N GLY A 20 -8.83 7.64 35.62
CA GLY A 20 -8.23 6.42 35.10
C GLY A 20 -8.98 5.87 33.89
N ILE A 21 -10.31 5.81 33.96
CA ILE A 21 -11.17 5.40 32.82
C ILE A 21 -11.02 6.37 31.65
N GLY A 22 -11.00 7.68 31.93
CA GLY A 22 -10.81 8.72 30.91
C GLY A 22 -9.48 8.58 30.14
N LEU A 23 -8.39 8.29 30.85
CA LEU A 23 -7.07 8.10 30.23
C LEU A 23 -6.99 6.82 29.39
N LEU A 24 -7.62 5.72 29.81
CA LEU A 24 -7.71 4.49 29.01
C LEU A 24 -8.49 4.72 27.71
N ALA A 25 -9.60 5.47 27.77
CA ALA A 25 -10.37 5.85 26.59
C ALA A 25 -9.56 6.72 25.62
N LEU A 26 -8.78 7.66 26.15
CA LEU A 26 -7.88 8.50 25.35
C LEU A 26 -6.80 7.68 24.65
N ALA A 27 -6.13 6.76 25.36
CA ALA A 27 -5.11 5.89 24.79
C ALA A 27 -5.66 5.00 23.67
N ALA A 28 -6.87 4.45 23.85
CA ALA A 28 -7.54 3.66 22.81
C ALA A 28 -7.80 4.49 21.54
N THR A 29 -8.21 5.75 21.71
CA THR A 29 -8.44 6.68 20.59
C THR A 29 -7.13 7.04 19.89
N GLN A 30 -6.07 7.34 20.64
CA GLN A 30 -4.74 7.62 20.08
C GLN A 30 -4.23 6.45 19.22
N GLY A 31 -4.38 5.21 19.70
CA GLY A 31 -3.99 4.02 18.93
C GLY A 31 -4.76 3.87 17.60
N ARG A 32 -6.07 4.18 17.61
CA ARG A 32 -6.89 4.19 16.39
C ARG A 32 -6.49 5.30 15.42
N SER A 33 -6.22 6.50 15.95
CA SER A 33 -5.80 7.66 15.14
C SER A 33 -4.47 7.40 14.41
N LEU A 34 -3.49 6.82 15.10
CA LEU A 34 -2.22 6.44 14.49
C LEU A 34 -2.40 5.40 13.38
N LYS A 35 -3.28 4.41 13.60
CA LYS A 35 -3.60 3.41 12.57
C LYS A 35 -4.17 4.10 11.32
N ALA A 36 -5.17 4.97 11.49
CA ALA A 36 -5.81 5.66 10.38
C ALA A 36 -4.83 6.59 9.65
N ALA A 37 -3.97 7.31 10.38
CA ALA A 37 -2.96 8.18 9.79
C ALA A 37 -1.98 7.41 8.89
N ARG A 38 -1.53 6.23 9.32
CA ARG A 38 -0.64 5.36 8.53
C ARG A 38 -1.32 4.81 7.27
N GLU A 39 -2.59 4.46 7.36
CA GLU A 39 -3.38 4.00 6.22
C GLU A 39 -3.57 5.12 5.18
N ALA A 40 -3.90 6.32 5.64
CA ALA A 40 -4.01 7.51 4.79
C ALA A 40 -2.66 7.88 4.14
N GLU A 41 -1.55 7.79 4.88
CA GLU A 41 -0.19 8.00 4.35
C GLU A 41 0.10 7.03 3.20
N MET A 42 -0.20 5.74 3.37
CA MET A 42 0.03 4.76 2.31
C MET A 42 -0.86 4.97 1.09
N GLN A 43 -2.13 5.32 1.29
CA GLN A 43 -3.05 5.64 0.19
C GLN A 43 -2.62 6.89 -0.56
N GLY A 44 -2.18 7.94 0.15
CA GLY A 44 -1.70 9.18 -0.47
C GLY A 44 -0.42 8.96 -1.30
N VAL A 45 0.56 8.24 -0.77
CA VAL A 45 1.76 7.89 -1.53
C VAL A 45 1.42 7.01 -2.73
N ALA A 46 0.57 5.99 -2.55
CA ALA A 46 0.14 5.14 -3.66
C ALA A 46 -0.59 5.93 -4.76
N ALA A 47 -1.42 6.91 -4.39
CA ALA A 47 -2.12 7.79 -5.33
C ALA A 47 -1.12 8.61 -6.16
N ILE A 48 -0.17 9.29 -5.51
CA ILE A 48 0.86 10.11 -6.18
C ILE A 48 1.66 9.25 -7.18
N PHE A 49 2.13 8.08 -6.78
CA PHE A 49 2.89 7.20 -7.69
C PHE A 49 2.02 6.62 -8.81
N SER A 50 0.73 6.34 -8.54
CA SER A 50 -0.21 5.88 -9.57
C SER A 50 -0.50 6.95 -10.61
N GLU A 51 -0.61 8.21 -10.19
CA GLU A 51 -0.74 9.36 -11.10
C GLU A 51 0.53 9.54 -11.94
N GLN A 52 1.72 9.44 -11.33
CA GLN A 52 2.99 9.54 -12.06
C GLN A 52 3.14 8.47 -13.16
N ILE A 53 2.80 7.21 -12.87
CA ILE A 53 2.85 6.16 -13.90
C ILE A 53 1.73 6.32 -14.92
N ALA A 54 0.55 6.81 -14.54
CA ALA A 54 -0.52 7.13 -15.48
C ALA A 54 -0.09 8.23 -16.46
N ASP A 55 0.57 9.28 -15.98
CA ASP A 55 1.08 10.35 -16.86
C ASP A 55 2.21 9.85 -17.77
N ALA A 56 3.09 8.99 -17.27
CA ALA A 56 4.11 8.35 -18.10
C ALA A 56 3.48 7.46 -19.19
N MET A 57 2.44 6.69 -18.84
CA MET A 57 1.67 5.88 -19.79
C MET A 57 0.99 6.73 -20.87
N ARG A 58 0.44 7.89 -20.52
CA ARG A 58 -0.14 8.83 -21.51
C ARG A 58 0.92 9.42 -22.43
N ALA A 59 2.11 9.72 -21.89
CA ALA A 59 3.21 10.28 -22.67
C ALA A 59 3.85 9.27 -23.63
N ASN A 60 3.75 7.97 -23.34
CA ASN A 60 4.32 6.87 -24.12
C ASN A 60 3.24 5.94 -24.69
N SER A 61 2.05 6.48 -25.02
CA SER A 61 1.05 5.69 -25.72
C SER A 61 1.61 5.33 -27.11
N SER A 62 1.53 4.04 -27.46
CA SER A 62 1.86 3.63 -28.82
C SER A 62 0.60 3.67 -29.67
N ALA A 63 0.54 4.59 -30.63
CA ALA A 63 -0.63 4.72 -31.50
C ALA A 63 -0.55 3.74 -32.66
N THR A 64 -1.57 2.90 -32.81
CA THR A 64 -1.75 2.03 -33.98
C THR A 64 -3.00 2.45 -34.75
N ILE A 65 -3.01 2.29 -36.08
CA ILE A 65 -4.23 2.50 -36.86
C ILE A 65 -4.96 1.16 -36.95
N ASN A 66 -6.17 1.09 -36.42
CA ASN A 66 -6.97 -0.13 -36.50
C ASN A 66 -7.51 -0.36 -37.93
N ALA A 67 -8.08 -1.53 -38.19
CA ALA A 67 -8.64 -1.89 -39.50
C ALA A 67 -9.77 -0.95 -39.99
N SER A 68 -10.35 -0.16 -39.08
CA SER A 68 -11.37 0.85 -39.37
C SER A 68 -10.80 2.25 -39.56
N GLY A 69 -9.48 2.42 -39.64
CA GLY A 69 -8.81 3.71 -39.87
C GLY A 69 -8.80 4.64 -38.66
N ASN A 70 -9.13 4.15 -37.45
CA ASN A 70 -9.11 4.93 -36.22
C ASN A 70 -7.77 4.74 -35.51
N VAL A 71 -7.30 5.79 -34.84
CA VAL A 71 -6.15 5.70 -33.94
C VAL A 71 -6.56 4.94 -32.69
N ALA A 72 -5.97 3.78 -32.48
CA ALA A 72 -6.08 2.96 -31.30
C ALA A 72 -4.76 3.03 -30.54
N GLU A 73 -4.80 3.67 -29.38
CA GLU A 73 -3.66 3.71 -28.48
C GLU A 73 -3.46 2.34 -27.82
N ASP A 74 -2.21 1.92 -27.73
CA ASP A 74 -1.77 0.67 -27.16
C ASP A 74 -0.79 0.90 -26.00
N TRP A 75 -1.14 0.29 -24.87
CA TRP A 75 -0.39 0.25 -23.62
C TRP A 75 0.07 -1.16 -23.26
N SER A 76 0.07 -2.10 -24.22
CA SER A 76 0.47 -3.50 -24.00
C SER A 76 1.82 -3.63 -23.29
N GLY A 77 2.77 -2.72 -23.54
CA GLY A 77 4.08 -2.68 -22.87
C GLY A 77 4.04 -2.38 -21.36
N TYR A 78 2.95 -1.76 -20.88
CA TYR A 78 2.74 -1.51 -19.44
C TYR A 78 1.92 -2.60 -18.75
N VAL A 79 1.21 -3.44 -19.51
CA VAL A 79 0.28 -4.43 -18.97
C VAL A 79 1.02 -5.69 -18.53
N GLU A 80 0.93 -5.97 -17.24
CA GLU A 80 1.49 -7.16 -16.62
C GLU A 80 0.43 -8.25 -16.45
N SER A 81 0.78 -9.48 -16.80
CA SER A 81 -0.08 -10.66 -16.59
C SER A 81 0.03 -11.22 -15.17
N SER A 82 1.16 -10.97 -14.51
CA SER A 82 1.47 -11.28 -13.12
C SER A 82 2.47 -10.29 -12.56
N TYR A 83 2.53 -10.20 -11.23
CA TYR A 83 3.38 -9.28 -10.50
C TYR A 83 4.85 -9.50 -10.81
N ASN A 84 5.52 -8.45 -11.27
CA ASN A 84 6.97 -8.36 -11.35
C ASN A 84 7.48 -7.19 -10.48
N ASP A 85 8.57 -7.36 -9.75
CA ASP A 85 9.16 -6.28 -8.95
C ASP A 85 9.76 -5.15 -9.80
N HIS A 86 10.09 -5.42 -11.08
CA HIS A 86 10.93 -4.58 -11.94
C HIS A 86 12.13 -3.99 -11.17
N SER A 87 12.84 -4.84 -10.42
CA SER A 87 13.90 -4.41 -9.51
C SER A 87 15.24 -4.18 -10.20
N SER A 88 15.44 -4.78 -11.37
CA SER A 88 16.62 -4.56 -12.21
C SER A 88 16.45 -3.36 -13.12
N VAL A 89 17.45 -2.49 -13.14
CA VAL A 89 17.53 -1.36 -14.08
C VAL A 89 17.52 -1.90 -15.52
N PRO A 90 16.59 -1.47 -16.38
CA PRO A 90 16.60 -1.84 -17.79
C PRO A 90 17.89 -1.36 -18.49
N THR A 91 18.34 -2.12 -19.48
CA THR A 91 19.52 -1.79 -20.29
C THR A 91 19.37 -0.45 -20.98
N THR A 92 18.20 -0.19 -21.55
CA THR A 92 17.84 1.08 -22.20
C THR A 92 17.13 1.99 -21.20
N LYS A 93 17.75 3.12 -20.83
CA LYS A 93 17.22 4.03 -19.80
C LYS A 93 16.33 5.15 -20.35
N CYS A 94 16.18 5.25 -21.67
CA CYS A 94 15.32 6.23 -22.34
C CYS A 94 15.37 7.65 -21.73
N THR A 95 16.56 8.11 -21.36
CA THR A 95 16.79 9.46 -20.86
C THR A 95 17.36 10.33 -21.99
N ALA A 96 17.11 11.65 -21.93
CA ALA A 96 17.62 12.61 -22.91
C ALA A 96 19.15 12.62 -23.05
N THR A 97 19.87 12.04 -22.09
CA THR A 97 21.34 11.90 -22.07
C THR A 97 21.82 10.51 -22.53
N ALA A 98 20.92 9.58 -22.85
CA ALA A 98 21.29 8.27 -23.37
C ALA A 98 21.65 8.41 -24.85
N SER A 99 22.94 8.39 -25.15
CA SER A 99 23.51 8.52 -26.49
C SER A 99 23.47 7.24 -27.33
N ASP A 100 22.70 6.22 -26.95
CA ASP A 100 22.62 4.96 -27.68
C ASP A 100 21.17 4.48 -27.83
N THR A 101 20.75 4.33 -29.08
CA THR A 101 19.51 3.68 -29.56
C THR A 101 18.22 4.49 -29.39
N ALA A 102 17.47 4.63 -30.49
CA ALA A 102 16.10 5.14 -30.45
C ALA A 102 15.26 4.25 -29.53
N CYS A 103 14.71 4.82 -28.45
CA CYS A 103 13.85 4.07 -27.55
C CYS A 103 12.58 3.64 -28.25
N THR A 104 12.30 2.34 -28.17
CA THR A 104 10.99 1.83 -28.56
C THR A 104 9.98 2.11 -27.44
N SER A 105 8.69 2.10 -27.78
CA SER A 105 7.62 2.25 -26.78
C SER A 105 7.70 1.19 -25.67
N SER A 106 8.18 -0.02 -26.01
CA SER A 106 8.39 -1.11 -25.04
C SER A 106 9.57 -0.83 -24.09
N ASP A 107 10.66 -0.23 -24.58
CA ASP A 107 11.82 0.11 -23.73
C ASP A 107 11.46 1.20 -22.72
N MET A 108 10.71 2.21 -23.18
CA MET A 108 10.18 3.26 -22.31
C MET A 108 9.24 2.70 -21.24
N ALA A 109 8.32 1.80 -21.61
CA ALA A 109 7.41 1.17 -20.65
C ALA A 109 8.16 0.36 -19.57
N ALA A 110 9.20 -0.39 -19.97
CA ALA A 110 10.04 -1.13 -19.02
C ALA A 110 10.76 -0.21 -18.04
N TYR A 111 11.28 0.93 -18.51
CA TYR A 111 11.95 1.93 -17.67
C TYR A 111 11.00 2.68 -16.74
N ASP A 112 9.80 3.01 -17.20
CA ASP A 112 8.78 3.67 -16.39
C ASP A 112 8.26 2.74 -15.29
N LEU A 113 7.99 1.46 -15.61
CA LEU A 113 7.62 0.46 -14.60
C LEU A 113 8.74 0.25 -13.57
N TYR A 114 10.01 0.22 -14.01
CA TYR A 114 11.16 0.18 -13.10
C TYR A 114 11.17 1.39 -12.15
N LYS A 115 11.02 2.62 -12.66
CA LYS A 115 10.98 3.84 -11.84
C LYS A 115 9.82 3.85 -10.87
N PHE A 116 8.62 3.51 -11.36
CA PHE A 116 7.41 3.46 -10.56
C PHE A 116 7.57 2.48 -9.39
N LYS A 117 8.02 1.25 -9.65
CA LYS A 117 8.11 0.21 -8.61
C LYS A 117 9.29 0.42 -7.67
N SER A 118 10.46 0.81 -8.18
CA SER A 118 11.61 1.13 -7.34
C SER A 118 11.37 2.37 -6.47
N GLY A 119 10.75 3.41 -7.02
CA GLY A 119 10.32 4.60 -6.30
C GLY A 119 9.32 4.25 -5.19
N LEU A 120 8.29 3.49 -5.51
CA LEU A 120 7.30 3.02 -4.54
C LEU A 120 7.92 2.17 -3.43
N ALA A 121 8.82 1.24 -3.76
CA ALA A 121 9.54 0.44 -2.77
C ALA A 121 10.40 1.30 -1.84
N SER A 122 11.05 2.33 -2.37
CA SER A 122 11.89 3.26 -1.59
C SER A 122 11.08 4.20 -0.69
N ALA A 123 9.84 4.54 -1.07
CA ALA A 123 8.97 5.41 -0.30
C ALA A 123 8.51 4.76 1.03
N PHE A 124 8.52 3.43 1.10
CA PHE A 124 8.01 2.70 2.26
C PHE A 124 9.09 1.92 3.01
N ASN A 125 9.76 2.58 3.96
CA ASN A 125 10.73 1.93 4.83
C ASN A 125 10.05 0.89 5.76
N GLY A 126 10.33 -0.40 5.52
CA GLY A 126 9.85 -1.53 6.31
C GLY A 126 8.40 -1.97 6.06
N THR A 127 7.71 -1.42 5.05
CA THR A 127 6.51 -2.05 4.47
C THR A 127 6.96 -2.82 3.24
N THR A 128 6.50 -4.05 3.04
CA THR A 128 6.64 -4.67 1.72
C THR A 128 5.53 -4.11 0.84
N VAL A 129 5.87 -3.45 -0.26
CA VAL A 129 4.89 -2.87 -1.20
C VAL A 129 5.04 -3.54 -2.56
N ARG A 130 3.90 -3.73 -3.22
CA ARG A 130 3.75 -4.34 -4.53
C ARG A 130 2.83 -3.48 -5.35
N ALA A 131 3.14 -3.32 -6.64
CA ALA A 131 2.25 -2.68 -7.58
C ALA A 131 2.19 -3.46 -8.90
N ILE A 132 1.05 -3.43 -9.56
CA ILE A 132 0.83 -4.04 -10.86
C ILE A 132 -0.04 -3.14 -11.72
N VAL A 133 0.32 -2.99 -12.98
CA VAL A 133 -0.53 -2.36 -14.01
C VAL A 133 -1.09 -3.50 -14.85
N CYS A 134 -2.42 -3.65 -14.88
CA CYS A 134 -3.02 -4.79 -15.55
C CYS A 134 -4.41 -4.48 -16.10
N ARG A 135 -4.95 -5.39 -16.92
CA ARG A 135 -6.33 -5.30 -17.40
C ARG A 135 -7.29 -6.06 -16.51
N ASP A 136 -8.40 -5.42 -16.19
CA ASP A 136 -9.47 -6.02 -15.38
C ASP A 136 -10.85 -5.71 -15.96
N SER A 137 -11.81 -6.55 -15.62
CA SER A 137 -13.22 -6.45 -16.05
C SER A 137 -14.01 -5.46 -15.18
N SER A 138 -13.56 -5.24 -13.95
CA SER A 138 -14.16 -4.33 -12.99
C SER A 138 -13.10 -3.66 -12.12
N ALA A 139 -13.39 -2.47 -11.60
CA ALA A 139 -12.55 -1.78 -10.61
C ALA A 139 -12.74 -2.42 -9.23
N SER A 140 -12.48 -3.73 -9.09
CA SER A 140 -12.64 -4.42 -7.83
C SER A 140 -11.70 -3.82 -6.79
N SER A 141 -12.25 -3.41 -5.65
CA SER A 141 -11.50 -2.82 -4.54
C SER A 141 -10.80 -3.87 -3.66
N SER A 142 -11.01 -5.16 -3.95
CA SER A 142 -10.37 -6.26 -3.22
C SER A 142 -8.90 -6.37 -3.60
N ILE A 143 -8.03 -6.22 -2.59
CA ILE A 143 -6.59 -6.42 -2.71
C ILE A 143 -6.15 -7.63 -1.89
N SER A 144 -5.39 -8.52 -2.53
CA SER A 144 -4.76 -9.68 -1.92
C SER A 144 -3.25 -9.61 -2.12
N PHE A 145 -2.50 -9.21 -1.10
CA PHE A 145 -1.05 -8.97 -1.23
C PHE A 145 -0.24 -10.21 -1.63
N ASP A 146 -0.66 -11.38 -1.17
CA ASP A 146 0.07 -12.64 -1.38
C ASP A 146 -0.24 -13.27 -2.75
N ASP A 147 -1.24 -12.74 -3.46
CA ASP A 147 -1.61 -13.11 -4.82
C ASP A 147 -0.75 -12.35 -5.85
N ASP A 148 -0.31 -13.03 -6.91
CA ASP A 148 0.53 -12.46 -7.96
C ASP A 148 -0.21 -11.46 -8.85
N LYS A 149 -1.54 -11.36 -8.75
CA LYS A 149 -2.37 -10.37 -9.43
C LYS A 149 -2.96 -9.34 -8.47
N LEU A 150 -2.49 -9.35 -7.24
CA LEU A 150 -2.99 -8.54 -6.14
C LEU A 150 -4.51 -8.70 -5.91
N GLY A 151 -5.12 -9.83 -6.31
CA GLY A 151 -6.56 -10.07 -6.22
C GLY A 151 -7.39 -9.44 -7.37
N GLY A 152 -6.78 -9.25 -8.54
CA GLY A 152 -7.44 -8.72 -9.74
C GLY A 152 -6.79 -9.25 -11.03
N CYS A 153 -6.70 -8.39 -12.04
CA CYS A 153 -6.07 -8.73 -13.32
C CYS A 153 -6.70 -9.97 -13.98
N THR A 154 -8.02 -10.01 -14.00
CA THR A 154 -8.81 -11.13 -14.55
C THR A 154 -8.91 -11.11 -16.08
N GLY A 155 -8.28 -10.11 -16.73
CA GLY A 155 -8.53 -9.75 -18.11
C GLY A 155 -9.69 -8.77 -18.22
N GLY A 156 -9.81 -8.11 -19.37
CA GLY A 156 -10.80 -7.05 -19.59
C GLY A 156 -10.26 -5.97 -20.52
N SER A 157 -11.05 -4.91 -20.70
CA SER A 157 -10.67 -3.75 -21.52
C SER A 157 -10.13 -2.58 -20.70
N LYS A 158 -10.43 -2.54 -19.40
CA LYS A 158 -10.05 -1.43 -18.53
C LYS A 158 -8.66 -1.65 -17.95
N LEU A 159 -7.81 -0.63 -18.05
CA LEU A 159 -6.50 -0.61 -17.41
C LEU A 159 -6.64 -0.17 -15.95
N MET A 160 -6.02 -0.92 -15.06
CA MET A 160 -6.05 -0.71 -13.63
C MET A 160 -4.64 -0.64 -13.09
N ILE A 161 -4.39 0.33 -12.22
CA ILE A 161 -3.17 0.43 -11.43
C ILE A 161 -3.53 -0.01 -10.01
N ARG A 162 -2.89 -1.08 -9.55
CA ARG A 162 -3.17 -1.69 -8.25
C ARG A 162 -1.91 -1.62 -7.40
N VAL A 163 -2.00 -1.04 -6.22
CA VAL A 163 -0.90 -0.88 -5.26
C VAL A 163 -1.31 -1.51 -3.93
N ALA A 164 -0.49 -2.41 -3.41
CA ALA A 164 -0.73 -3.10 -2.14
C ALA A 164 0.49 -3.00 -1.22
N GLY A 165 0.27 -2.68 0.05
CA GLY A 165 1.30 -2.64 1.08
C GLY A 165 0.99 -3.59 2.22
N LYS A 166 1.97 -4.40 2.64
CA LYS A 166 1.87 -5.33 3.77
C LYS A 166 2.87 -4.98 4.87
N ARG A 167 2.36 -4.71 6.07
CA ARG A 167 3.15 -4.57 7.30
C ARG A 167 3.02 -5.83 8.13
N ARG A 168 4.15 -6.37 8.59
CA ARG A 168 4.21 -7.49 9.55
C ARG A 168 4.68 -6.97 10.91
N TRP A 169 4.06 -7.46 11.98
CA TRP A 169 4.56 -7.25 13.33
C TRP A 169 4.49 -8.54 14.13
N LYS A 170 5.45 -8.71 15.03
CA LYS A 170 5.50 -9.82 15.98
C LYS A 170 4.83 -9.36 17.27
N ASN A 171 3.78 -10.06 17.69
CA ASN A 171 3.32 -9.93 19.07
C ASN A 171 4.02 -11.02 19.89
N ARG A 172 4.81 -10.63 20.90
CA ARG A 172 5.19 -11.55 21.97
C ARG A 172 4.01 -11.64 22.94
N GLN A 173 3.22 -12.69 22.83
CA GLN A 173 2.32 -13.07 23.92
C GLN A 173 3.17 -13.76 24.99
N THR A 174 3.63 -13.01 25.98
CA THR A 174 4.12 -13.60 27.22
C THR A 174 2.90 -14.04 28.02
N VAL A 175 2.59 -15.33 28.04
CA VAL A 175 1.53 -15.87 28.90
C VAL A 175 2.04 -15.75 30.35
N LEU A 176 1.61 -14.71 31.06
CA LEU A 176 2.09 -14.37 32.42
C LEU A 176 1.60 -15.35 33.51
N TRP A 177 0.84 -16.38 33.16
CA TRP A 177 0.24 -17.33 34.11
C TRP A 177 0.37 -18.80 33.65
N ALA A 178 1.39 -19.17 32.87
CA ALA A 178 1.60 -20.58 32.55
C ALA A 178 2.15 -21.33 33.79
N PRO A 179 1.46 -22.36 34.33
CA PRO A 179 1.98 -23.18 35.41
C PRO A 179 3.23 -23.97 34.95
N MET A 180 4.16 -24.21 35.87
CA MET A 180 5.42 -24.93 35.67
C MET A 180 5.21 -26.39 35.22
N LEU A 181 4.81 -26.65 33.98
CA LEU A 181 4.93 -27.98 33.37
C LEU A 181 5.24 -27.88 31.88
N SER A 182 6.54 -28.05 31.59
CA SER A 182 7.15 -28.46 30.33
C SER A 182 6.97 -27.58 29.07
N ASN A 183 8.11 -27.36 28.41
CA ASN A 183 8.30 -26.82 27.07
C ASN A 183 7.82 -25.39 26.85
N ASN A 184 8.77 -24.48 27.05
CA ASN A 184 8.71 -23.05 26.76
C ASN A 184 8.63 -22.81 25.23
N ALA A 185 7.53 -23.23 24.60
CA ALA A 185 7.23 -22.90 23.22
C ALA A 185 6.66 -21.48 23.19
N SER A 186 7.55 -20.48 23.07
CA SER A 186 7.15 -19.12 22.75
C SER A 186 6.55 -19.08 21.33
N ALA A 187 5.25 -19.32 21.20
CA ALA A 187 4.55 -19.21 19.93
C ALA A 187 4.55 -17.73 19.48
N THR A 188 5.42 -17.38 18.54
CA THR A 188 5.48 -16.03 17.97
C THR A 188 4.41 -15.90 16.90
N ALA A 189 3.22 -15.44 17.28
CA ALA A 189 2.18 -15.08 16.31
C ALA A 189 2.64 -13.87 15.48
N THR A 190 2.86 -14.07 14.18
CA THR A 190 3.21 -13.00 13.24
C THR A 190 1.92 -12.46 12.63
N ASN A 191 1.47 -11.31 13.12
CA ASN A 191 0.32 -10.63 12.54
C ASN A 191 0.75 -9.84 11.31
N SER A 192 -0.18 -9.69 10.36
CA SER A 192 0.02 -8.83 9.19
C SER A 192 -1.22 -8.03 8.86
N ARG A 193 -1.02 -6.84 8.31
CA ARG A 193 -2.08 -6.00 7.74
C ARG A 193 -1.72 -5.65 6.31
N VAL A 194 -2.72 -5.76 5.45
CA VAL A 194 -2.66 -5.37 4.05
C VAL A 194 -3.48 -4.11 3.88
N TYR A 195 -2.91 -3.17 3.16
CA TYR A 195 -3.55 -1.94 2.71
C TYR A 195 -3.51 -1.93 1.19
N GLY A 196 -4.54 -1.38 0.58
CA GLY A 196 -4.71 -1.41 -0.87
C GLY A 196 -5.18 -0.09 -1.42
N TYR A 197 -4.70 0.22 -2.63
CA TYR A 197 -5.13 1.34 -3.46
C TYR A 197 -5.30 0.82 -4.89
N VAL A 198 -6.45 1.11 -5.51
CA VAL A 198 -6.77 0.72 -6.89
C VAL A 198 -7.34 1.94 -7.60
N VAL A 199 -6.79 2.26 -8.76
CA VAL A 199 -7.30 3.32 -9.63
C VAL A 199 -7.45 2.80 -11.05
N GLN A 200 -8.54 3.19 -11.71
CA GLN A 200 -8.72 2.94 -13.12
C GLN A 200 -7.94 3.98 -13.91
N PHE A 201 -7.09 3.52 -14.83
CA PHE A 201 -6.44 4.40 -15.78
C PHE A 201 -7.45 4.81 -16.86
N GLU A 202 -7.55 6.11 -17.10
CA GLU A 202 -8.34 6.70 -18.17
C GLU A 202 -7.36 7.39 -19.14
N PRO A 203 -7.31 6.92 -20.41
CA PRO A 203 -6.45 7.49 -21.44
C PRO A 203 -6.90 8.90 -21.83
#